data_AF-A0A970SWK7-F1
#
_entry.id   AF-A0A970SWK7-F1
#
_cell.length_a   1.000
_cell.length_b   1.000
_cell.length_c   1.000
_cell.angle_alpha   90.00
_cell.angle_beta   90.00
_cell.angle_gamma   90.00
#
_symmetry.space_group_name_H-M   'P 1'
#
loop_
_entity.id
_entity.type
_entity.pdbx_description
1 polymer ?
#
loop_
_entity_poly.entity_id
_entity_poly.type
_entity_poly.pdbx_seq_one_letter_code
_entity_poly.pdbx_strand_id
1 'polypeptide(L)'
;IATGGIRNSLDIAKAIAMGADLVGMSGWFLRRLKPGQDLNDQITGLLRQLQAIFLMCGACNCESLQNKPLLILGRTADWLRARSIDPAIWSTRTG
;
A
#
# COMPACT_ATOMS: atom_id res chain seq x y z
N ILE A 1 3.99 9.99 3.36
CA ILE A 1 2.58 9.69 3.74
C ILE A 1 1.72 9.60 2.48
N ALA A 2 0.86 8.57 2.34
CA ALA A 2 -0.09 8.41 1.23
C ALA A 2 -1.54 8.35 1.76
N THR A 3 -2.45 9.18 1.25
CA THR A 3 -3.81 9.32 1.83
C THR A 3 -4.95 9.25 0.82
N GLY A 4 -4.67 9.52 -0.45
CA GLY A 4 -5.68 9.61 -1.51
C GLY A 4 -5.96 8.26 -2.15
N GLY A 5 -7.24 7.87 -2.21
CA GLY A 5 -7.69 6.76 -3.06
C GLY A 5 -7.43 5.34 -2.55
N ILE A 6 -6.96 5.18 -1.30
CA ILE A 6 -6.74 3.88 -0.66
C ILE A 6 -8.08 3.21 -0.34
N ARG A 7 -8.33 2.01 -0.89
CA ARG A 7 -9.64 1.32 -0.80
C ARG A 7 -9.56 -0.08 -0.20
N ASN A 8 -8.38 -0.68 -0.12
CA ASN A 8 -8.20 -2.05 0.37
C ASN A 8 -6.77 -2.25 0.91
N SER A 9 -6.51 -3.41 1.51
CA SER A 9 -5.20 -3.73 2.10
C SER A 9 -4.06 -3.80 1.08
N LEU A 10 -4.35 -4.15 -0.17
CA LEU A 10 -3.34 -4.17 -1.24
C LEU A 10 -2.91 -2.76 -1.65
N ASP A 11 -3.83 -1.79 -1.67
CA ASP A 11 -3.49 -0.39 -1.91
C ASP A 11 -2.57 0.16 -0.80
N ILE A 12 -2.83 -0.22 0.46
CA ILE A 12 -1.97 0.13 1.60
C ILE A 12 -0.57 -0.46 1.40
N ALA A 13 -0.48 -1.76 1.12
CA ALA A 13 0.79 -2.45 0.92
C ALA A 13 1.59 -1.85 -0.24
N LYS A 14 0.93 -1.52 -1.37
CA LYS A 14 1.56 -0.84 -2.51
C LYS A 14 2.07 0.55 -2.14
N ALA A 15 1.28 1.33 -1.41
CA ALA A 15 1.71 2.65 -0.96
C ALA A 15 2.95 2.57 -0.06
N ILE A 16 2.96 1.62 0.88
CA ILE A 16 4.13 1.35 1.73
C ILE A 16 5.31 0.92 0.86
N ALA A 17 5.18 -0.11 0.02
CA ALA A 17 6.25 -0.60 -0.86
C ALA A 17 6.84 0.49 -1.78
N MET A 18 6.01 1.46 -2.21
CA MET A 18 6.48 2.59 -3.03
C MET A 18 7.30 3.63 -2.24
N GLY A 19 7.25 3.62 -0.90
CA GLY A 19 8.02 4.50 -0.03
C GLY A 19 7.20 5.33 0.96
N ALA A 20 5.92 5.00 1.22
CA ALA A 20 5.13 5.71 2.22
C ALA A 20 5.38 5.17 3.64
N ASP A 21 5.64 6.07 4.59
CA ASP A 21 5.79 5.71 6.02
C ASP A 21 4.44 5.54 6.73
N LEU A 22 3.41 6.24 6.23
CA LEU A 22 2.08 6.29 6.81
C LEU A 22 1.04 6.28 5.69
N VAL A 23 -0.06 5.56 5.91
CA VAL A 23 -1.18 5.46 4.97
C VAL A 23 -2.47 5.91 5.64
N GLY A 24 -3.14 6.90 5.06
CA GLY A 24 -4.43 7.40 5.51
C GLY A 24 -5.57 6.84 4.67
N MET A 25 -6.67 6.50 5.34
CA MET A 25 -7.91 6.06 4.71
C MET A 25 -9.06 6.87 5.29
N SER A 26 -9.89 7.49 4.45
CA SER A 26 -11.08 8.23 4.91
C SER A 26 -12.34 7.70 4.25
N GLY A 27 -12.41 7.74 2.92
CA GLY A 27 -13.61 7.29 2.19
C GLY A 27 -13.97 5.82 2.40
N TRP A 28 -13.03 4.96 2.82
CA TRP A 28 -13.34 3.57 3.18
C TRP A 28 -14.18 3.47 4.45
N PHE A 29 -13.80 4.23 5.49
CA PHE A 29 -14.51 4.29 6.77
C PHE A 29 -15.88 4.94 6.61
N LEU A 30 -15.93 6.12 5.96
CA LEU A 30 -17.19 6.87 5.80
C LEU A 30 -18.26 6.08 5.04
N ARG A 31 -17.86 5.20 4.11
CA ARG A 31 -18.80 4.34 3.37
C ARG A 31 -19.30 3.14 4.16
N ARG A 32 -18.62 2.77 5.25
CA ARG A 32 -18.88 1.56 6.02
C ARG A 32 -19.49 1.86 7.39
N LEU A 33 -19.20 3.03 7.94
CA LEU A 33 -19.78 3.51 9.19
C LEU A 33 -21.27 3.75 9.00
N LYS A 34 -22.07 2.99 9.75
CA LYS A 34 -23.51 3.18 9.90
C LYS A 34 -23.82 3.63 11.33
N PRO A 35 -24.89 4.41 11.54
CA PRO A 35 -25.29 4.81 12.88
C PRO A 35 -25.45 3.59 13.81
N GLY A 36 -24.80 3.63 14.97
CA GLY A 36 -24.86 2.55 15.97
C GLY A 36 -24.04 1.29 15.65
N GLN A 37 -23.23 1.28 14.59
CA GLN A 37 -22.34 0.17 14.28
C GLN A 37 -20.87 0.50 14.58
N ASP A 38 -20.17 -0.48 15.15
CA ASP A 38 -18.72 -0.48 15.30
C ASP A 38 -18.05 -1.03 14.01
N LEU A 39 -16.86 -0.53 13.69
CA LEU A 39 -16.04 -1.00 12.57
C LEU A 39 -14.88 -1.89 13.01
N ASN A 40 -14.72 -2.16 14.31
CA ASN A 40 -13.59 -2.93 14.83
C ASN A 40 -13.36 -4.26 14.09
N ASP A 41 -14.39 -5.03 13.77
CA ASP A 41 -14.25 -6.27 13.01
C ASP A 41 -13.75 -6.03 11.57
N GLN A 42 -14.24 -4.98 10.92
CA GLN A 42 -13.82 -4.63 9.56
C GLN A 42 -12.38 -4.13 9.52
N ILE A 43 -11.99 -3.33 10.52
CA ILE A 43 -10.62 -2.85 10.70
C ILE A 43 -9.69 -4.03 10.96
N THR A 44 -10.07 -4.93 11.86
CA THR A 44 -9.32 -6.14 12.17
C THR A 44 -9.16 -7.03 10.93
N GLY A 45 -10.23 -7.19 10.14
CA GLY A 45 -10.19 -7.91 8.88
C GLY A 45 -9.25 -7.28 7.85
N LEU A 46 -9.27 -5.95 7.72
CA LEU A 46 -8.37 -5.19 6.85
C LEU A 46 -6.91 -5.35 7.27
N LEU A 47 -6.62 -5.28 8.58
CA LEU A 47 -5.29 -5.48 9.13
C LEU A 47 -4.80 -6.91 8.93
N ARG A 48 -5.67 -7.91 9.13
CA ARG A 48 -5.32 -9.31 8.88
C ARG A 48 -4.98 -9.57 7.41
N GLN A 49 -5.75 -9.00 6.48
CA GLN A 49 -5.43 -9.06 5.05
C GLN A 49 -4.10 -8.37 4.73
N LEU A 50 -3.81 -7.23 5.38
CA LEU A 50 -2.54 -6.54 5.22
C LEU A 50 -1.37 -7.41 5.72
N GLN A 51 -1.51 -8.04 6.89
CA GLN A 51 -0.53 -8.99 7.43
C GLN A 51 -0.29 -10.18 6.50
N ALA A 52 -1.35 -10.72 5.89
CA ALA A 52 -1.22 -11.79 4.90
C ALA A 52 -0.41 -11.34 3.67
N ILE A 53 -0.59 -10.10 3.20
CA ILE A 53 0.21 -9.53 2.11
C ILE A 53 1.68 -9.40 2.51
N PHE A 54 1.96 -8.88 3.72
CA PHE A 54 3.31 -8.78 4.25
C PHE A 54 3.98 -10.17 4.30
N LEU A 55 3.26 -11.18 4.77
CA LEU A 55 3.72 -12.57 4.80
C LEU A 55 4.05 -13.10 3.39
N MET A 56 3.14 -12.91 2.42
CA MET A 56 3.35 -13.35 1.03
C MET A 56 4.53 -12.64 0.34
N CYS A 57 4.82 -11.39 0.73
CA CYS A 57 5.97 -10.65 0.25
C CYS A 57 7.27 -10.95 1.03
N GLY A 58 7.22 -11.77 2.09
CA GLY A 58 8.37 -12.05 2.94
C GLY A 58 8.87 -10.81 3.69
N ALA A 59 7.97 -9.91 4.08
CA ALA A 59 8.27 -8.68 4.80
C ALA A 59 7.75 -8.75 6.24
N CYS A 60 8.60 -8.47 7.22
CA CYS A 60 8.25 -8.51 8.64
C CYS A 60 7.76 -7.16 9.19
N ASN A 61 8.07 -6.06 8.50
CA ASN A 61 7.71 -4.70 8.89
C ASN A 61 7.65 -3.77 7.65
N CYS A 62 7.23 -2.52 7.85
CA CYS A 62 7.03 -1.57 6.75
C CYS A 62 8.34 -1.25 6.00
N GLU A 63 9.46 -1.14 6.71
CA GLU A 63 10.79 -0.88 6.14
C GLU A 63 11.25 -2.04 5.25
N SER A 64 11.06 -3.28 5.71
CA SER A 64 11.33 -4.49 4.93
C SER A 64 10.49 -4.50 3.66
N LEU A 65 9.19 -4.15 3.75
CA LEU A 65 8.31 -4.07 2.58
C LEU A 65 8.73 -2.96 1.61
N GLN A 66 9.16 -1.80 2.11
CA GLN A 66 9.71 -0.71 1.30
C GLN A 66 10.94 -1.14 0.50
N ASN A 67 11.75 -2.07 1.03
CA ASN A 67 12.94 -2.56 0.35
C ASN A 67 12.68 -3.77 -0.58
N LYS A 68 11.47 -4.35 -0.60
CA LYS A 68 11.14 -5.43 -1.53
C LYS A 68 11.17 -4.95 -2.99
N PRO A 69 11.60 -5.80 -3.93
CA PRO A 69 11.56 -5.47 -5.35
C PRO A 69 10.11 -5.32 -5.84
N LEU A 70 9.85 -4.27 -6.60
CA LEU A 70 8.54 -3.92 -7.13
C LEU A 70 8.64 -3.55 -8.62
N LEU A 71 7.71 -4.05 -9.42
CA LEU A 71 7.57 -3.66 -10.82
C LEU A 71 6.47 -2.60 -10.98
N ILE A 72 6.82 -1.46 -11.58
CA ILE A 72 5.87 -0.41 -11.96
C ILE A 72 5.68 -0.49 -13.48
N LEU A 73 4.43 -0.65 -13.92
CA LEU A 73 4.07 -0.90 -15.32
C LEU A 73 3.02 0.09 -15.84
N GLY A 74 2.85 0.12 -17.16
CA GLY A 74 1.82 0.89 -17.86
C GLY A 74 1.92 2.40 -17.62
N ARG A 75 0.76 3.05 -17.52
CA ARG A 75 0.65 4.52 -17.41
C ARG A 75 1.51 5.15 -16.32
N THR A 76 1.68 4.47 -15.19
CA THR A 76 2.50 4.98 -14.08
C THR A 76 3.99 4.94 -14.44
N ALA A 77 4.46 3.88 -15.10
CA ALA A 77 5.84 3.79 -15.56
C ALA A 77 6.14 4.86 -16.61
N ASP A 78 5.21 5.08 -17.56
CA ASP A 78 5.35 6.09 -18.60
C ASP A 78 5.38 7.50 -18.00
N TRP A 79 4.54 7.75 -16.99
CA TRP A 79 4.48 9.03 -16.26
C TRP A 79 5.77 9.31 -15.47
N LEU A 80 6.39 8.29 -14.87
CA LEU A 80 7.67 8.39 -14.17
C LEU A 80 8.80 8.70 -15.15
N ARG A 81 8.88 7.96 -16.27
CA ARG A 81 9.88 8.19 -17.33
C ARG A 81 9.77 9.59 -17.93
N ALA A 82 8.55 10.08 -18.16
CA ALA A 82 8.31 11.45 -18.62
C ALA A 82 8.82 12.52 -17.63
N ARG A 83 9.01 12.17 -16.35
CA ARG A 83 9.62 13.02 -15.32
C ARG A 83 11.10 12.73 -15.07
N SER A 84 11.75 11.93 -15.93
CA SER A 84 13.14 11.48 -15.74
C SER A 84 13.35 10.68 -14.44
N ILE A 85 12.31 9.98 -13.96
CA ILE A 85 12.41 9.04 -12.84
C ILE A 85 12.41 7.63 -13.41
N ASP A 86 13.50 6.90 -13.23
CA ASP A 86 13.61 5.53 -13.73
C ASP A 86 12.82 4.55 -12.83
N PRO A 87 11.80 3.85 -13.36
CA PRO A 87 11.08 2.82 -12.62
C PRO A 87 11.98 1.67 -12.12
N ALA A 88 13.16 1.46 -12.72
CA ALA A 88 14.09 0.40 -12.32
C ALA A 88 14.60 0.56 -10.87
N ILE A 89 14.51 1.76 -10.28
CA ILE A 89 14.85 2.03 -8.88
C ILE A 89 14.06 1.12 -7.92
N TRP A 90 12.81 0.77 -8.27
CA TRP A 90 12.00 -0.14 -7.46
C TRP A 90 12.25 -1.61 -7.78
N SER A 91 12.59 -1.95 -9.02
CA SER A 91 12.75 -3.35 -9.45
C SER A 91 14.10 -3.96 -9.05
N THR A 92 15.09 -3.13 -8.75
CA THR A 92 16.47 -3.54 -8.43
C THR A 92 16.77 -3.59 -6.93
N ARG A 93 15.77 -3.36 -6.07
CA ARG A 93 15.94 -3.43 -4.62
C ARG A 93 16.22 -4.87 -4.15
N THR A 94 17.15 -5.03 -3.23
CA THR A 94 17.62 -6.33 -2.72
C THR A 94 16.98 -6.73 -1.37
N GLY A 95 15.81 -6.19 -1.03
CA GLY A 95 15.16 -6.42 0.28
C GLY A 95 14.46 -7.75 0.47
#